data_AF-A0A929Z7G0-F1
#
_entry.id   AF-A0A929Z7G0-F1
#
_cell.length_a   1.000
_cell.length_b   1.000
_cell.length_c   1.000
_cell.angle_alpha   90.00
_cell.angle_beta   90.00
_cell.angle_gamma   90.00
#
_symmetry.space_group_name_H-M   'P 1'
#
loop_
_entity.id
_entity.type
_entity.pdbx_description
1 polymer ?
#
loop_
_entity_poly.entity_id
_entity_poly.type
_entity_poly.pdbx_seq_one_letter_code
_entity_poly.pdbx_strand_id
1 'polypeptide(L)'
;TVADKGTSYEVHLVATNAKNSIKEAYVMVAKSSNLPYQVRIRTGASSWTTISISGLQVGAKKGDAFFRFNAKDFPKVDVVDLR
;
A
#
# COMPACT_ATOMS: atom_id res chain seq x y z
N THR A 1 8.25 -15.10 -2.50
CA THR A 1 9.60 -15.26 -3.10
C THR A 1 10.10 -13.91 -3.57
N VAL A 2 11.40 -13.77 -3.87
CA VAL A 2 11.96 -12.56 -4.49
C VAL A 2 12.51 -12.93 -5.86
N ALA A 3 12.18 -12.15 -6.88
CA ALA A 3 12.66 -12.34 -8.24
C ALA A 3 13.35 -11.06 -8.75
N ASP A 4 14.40 -11.23 -9.53
CA ASP A 4 15.05 -10.15 -10.26
C ASP A 4 14.24 -9.80 -11.53
N LYS A 5 13.92 -8.52 -11.72
CA LYS A 5 13.20 -8.00 -12.89
C LYS A 5 14.00 -6.86 -13.56
N GLY A 6 15.31 -7.04 -13.69
CA GLY A 6 16.19 -6.07 -14.34
C GLY A 6 16.52 -4.90 -13.42
N THR A 7 15.81 -3.78 -13.56
CA THR A 7 16.03 -2.58 -12.72
C THR A 7 15.31 -2.64 -11.37
N SER A 8 14.52 -3.70 -11.15
CA SER A 8 13.68 -3.86 -9.96
C SER A 8 13.78 -5.27 -9.37
N TYR A 9 13.42 -5.38 -8.10
CA TYR A 9 13.03 -6.64 -7.45
C TYR A 9 11.50 -6.77 -7.47
N GLU A 10 11.00 -7.97 -7.72
CA GLU A 10 9.61 -8.35 -7.50
C GLU A 10 9.53 -9.23 -6.26
N VAL A 11 8.80 -8.76 -5.24
CA VAL A 11 8.51 -9.54 -4.04
C VAL A 11 7.11 -10.12 -4.17
N HIS A 12 7.02 -11.45 -4.23
CA HIS A 12 5.76 -12.20 -4.26
C HIS A 12 5.40 -12.69 -2.86
N LEU A 13 4.23 -12.31 -2.39
CA LEU A 13 3.66 -12.67 -1.10
C LEU A 13 2.42 -13.51 -1.34
N VAL A 14 2.31 -14.66 -0.67
CA VAL A 14 1.14 -15.55 -0.75
C VAL A 14 0.58 -15.74 0.65
N ALA A 15 -0.74 -15.68 0.78
CA ALA A 15 -1.39 -15.93 2.05
C ALA A 15 -1.20 -17.40 2.45
N THR A 16 -0.74 -17.62 3.69
CA THR A 16 -0.61 -18.96 4.25
C THR A 16 -1.95 -19.56 4.65
N ASN A 17 -2.93 -18.72 5.01
CA ASN A 17 -4.31 -19.13 5.28
C ASN A 17 -5.22 -18.77 4.10
N ALA A 18 -5.78 -19.79 3.44
CA ALA A 18 -6.67 -19.62 2.30
C ALA A 18 -7.96 -18.84 2.61
N LYS A 19 -8.35 -18.72 3.89
CA LYS A 19 -9.52 -17.92 4.32
C LYS A 19 -9.27 -16.42 4.32
N ASN A 20 -8.01 -15.96 4.24
CA ASN A 20 -7.68 -14.53 4.19
C ASN A 20 -8.29 -13.86 2.95
N SER A 21 -8.74 -12.61 3.07
CA SER A 21 -9.36 -11.86 1.97
C SER A 21 -8.36 -11.57 0.84
N ILE A 22 -7.13 -11.23 1.20
CA ILE A 22 -5.98 -11.11 0.29
C ILE A 22 -5.40 -12.50 0.06
N LYS A 23 -5.28 -12.90 -1.20
CA LYS A 23 -4.71 -14.21 -1.59
C LYS A 23 -3.23 -14.12 -1.88
N GLU A 24 -2.83 -13.07 -2.60
CA GLU A 24 -1.44 -12.82 -2.95
C GLU A 24 -1.20 -11.35 -3.26
N ALA A 25 0.07 -10.95 -3.20
CA ALA A 25 0.52 -9.63 -3.59
C ALA A 25 1.88 -9.68 -4.29
N TYR A 26 2.08 -8.75 -5.22
CA TYR A 26 3.35 -8.47 -5.86
C TYR A 26 3.77 -7.04 -5.51
N VAL A 27 4.99 -6.86 -5.00
CA VAL A 27 5.57 -5.55 -4.72
C VAL A 27 6.78 -5.35 -5.61
N MET A 28 6.76 -4.30 -6.41
CA MET A 28 7.89 -3.90 -7.25
C MET A 28 8.73 -2.85 -6.52
N VAL A 29 10.00 -3.16 -6.32
CA VAL A 29 10.98 -2.33 -5.60
C VAL A 29 12.10 -1.96 -6.56
N ALA A 30 12.38 -0.66 -6.70
CA ALA A 30 13.47 -0.19 -7.56
C ALA A 30 14.82 -0.50 -6.90
N LYS A 31 15.76 -1.11 -7.62
CA LYS A 31 17.10 -1.44 -7.08
C LYS A 31 17.94 -0.22 -6.75
N SER A 32 17.74 0.88 -7.48
CA SER A 32 18.49 2.12 -7.32
C SER A 32 18.23 2.82 -5.98
N SER A 33 17.01 2.73 -5.47
CA SER A 33 16.58 3.44 -4.25
C SER A 33 16.12 2.51 -3.13
N ASN A 34 15.90 1.23 -3.42
CA ASN A 34 15.22 0.27 -2.55
C ASN A 34 13.80 0.72 -2.14
N LEU A 35 13.17 1.59 -2.94
CA LEU A 35 11.83 2.08 -2.69
C LEU A 35 10.78 1.35 -3.55
N PRO A 36 9.59 1.07 -3.00
CA PRO A 36 8.50 0.50 -3.78
C PRO A 36 7.91 1.55 -4.72
N TYR A 37 7.56 1.13 -5.94
CA TYR A 37 6.86 1.97 -6.91
C TYR A 37 5.55 1.37 -7.41
N GLN A 38 5.29 0.09 -7.13
CA GLN A 38 4.02 -0.54 -7.45
C GLN A 38 3.70 -1.68 -6.48
N VAL A 39 2.42 -1.80 -6.13
CA VAL A 39 1.88 -2.94 -5.40
C VAL A 39 0.66 -3.46 -6.16
N ARG A 40 0.63 -4.77 -6.44
CA ARG A 40 -0.53 -5.43 -7.05
C ARG A 40 -1.06 -6.48 -6.09
N ILE A 41 -2.34 -6.40 -5.73
CA ILE A 41 -2.98 -7.23 -4.71
C ILE A 41 -4.11 -8.02 -5.34
N ARG A 42 -4.19 -9.33 -5.06
CA ARG A 42 -5.33 -10.16 -5.44
C ARG A 42 -6.27 -10.37 -4.27
N THR A 43 -7.51 -9.95 -4.44
CA THR A 43 -8.62 -10.31 -3.57
C THR A 43 -9.49 -11.35 -4.28
N GLY A 44 -9.91 -12.39 -3.57
CA GLY A 44 -10.69 -13.48 -4.17
C GLY A 44 -9.98 -14.25 -5.29
N ALA A 45 -10.74 -14.78 -6.25
CA ALA A 45 -10.24 -15.66 -7.30
C ALA A 45 -9.56 -14.93 -8.48
N SER A 46 -10.01 -13.72 -8.82
CA SER A 46 -9.53 -13.01 -10.01
C SER A 46 -9.51 -11.48 -9.87
N SER A 47 -9.90 -10.93 -8.72
CA SER A 47 -9.95 -9.48 -8.54
C SER A 47 -8.58 -8.95 -8.19
N TRP A 48 -8.04 -8.11 -9.06
CA TRP A 48 -6.73 -7.48 -8.88
C TRP A 48 -6.88 -5.98 -8.68
N THR A 49 -6.15 -5.43 -7.73
CA THR A 49 -5.99 -4.00 -7.53
C THR A 49 -4.52 -3.65 -7.66
N THR A 50 -4.21 -2.63 -8.45
CA THR A 50 -2.85 -2.12 -8.61
C THR A 50 -2.77 -0.72 -8.02
N ILE A 51 -1.79 -0.51 -7.15
CA ILE A 51 -1.44 0.77 -6.56
C ILE A 51 -0.09 1.18 -7.16
N SER A 52 -0.07 2.28 -7.90
CA SER A 52 1.16 2.89 -8.40
C SER A 52 1.60 3.99 -7.44
N ILE A 53 2.88 3.97 -7.06
CA ILE A 53 3.46 4.92 -6.09
C ILE A 53 4.44 5.82 -6.84
N SER A 54 4.20 7.13 -6.76
CA SER A 54 5.06 8.16 -7.34
C SER A 54 5.30 9.28 -6.33
N GLY A 55 6.42 10.00 -6.47
CA GLY A 55 6.76 11.13 -5.60
C GLY A 55 7.02 10.76 -4.14
N LEU A 56 7.41 9.51 -3.85
CA LEU A 56 7.68 9.06 -2.49
C LEU A 56 8.84 9.85 -1.87
N GLN A 57 8.55 10.57 -0.79
CA GLN A 57 9.56 11.29 -0.01
C GLN A 57 9.88 10.53 1.28
N VAL A 58 11.17 10.34 1.53
CA VAL A 58 11.68 9.64 2.73
C VAL A 58 12.35 10.66 3.65
N GLY A 59 12.15 10.53 4.97
CA GLY A 59 12.80 11.39 5.97
C GLY A 59 12.07 12.70 6.29
N ALA A 60 10.92 12.97 5.67
CA ALA A 60 10.10 14.13 6.00
C ALA A 60 9.48 13.99 7.39
N LYS A 61 9.73 14.94 8.29
CA LYS A 61 9.10 14.99 9.62
C LYS A 61 7.68 15.56 9.49
N LYS A 62 6.70 14.88 10.07
CA LYS A 62 5.30 15.33 10.15
C LYS A 62 4.89 15.40 11.61
N GLY A 63 4.22 16.50 11.98
CA GLY A 63 3.68 16.65 13.32
C GLY A 63 2.45 15.78 13.54
N ASP A 64 2.13 15.53 14.79
CA ASP A 64 1.02 14.70 15.26
C ASP A 64 -0.35 15.03 14.61
N ALA A 65 -0.61 16.32 14.38
CA ALA A 65 -1.86 16.78 13.76
C ALA A 65 -2.02 16.28 12.31
N PHE A 66 -0.92 15.98 11.60
CA PHE A 66 -0.96 15.45 10.23
C PHE A 66 -1.63 14.08 10.14
N PHE A 67 -1.57 13.28 11.20
CA PHE A 67 -2.11 11.92 11.25
C PHE A 67 -3.50 11.83 11.90
N ARG A 68 -4.13 12.97 12.19
CA ARG A 68 -5.46 13.04 12.79
C ARG A 68 -6.43 13.69 11.81
N PHE A 69 -7.61 13.09 11.69
CA PHE A 69 -8.72 13.74 10.99
C PHE A 69 -9.20 14.94 11.81
N ASN A 70 -9.31 16.11 11.17
CA ASN A 70 -9.81 17.34 11.80
C ASN A 70 -11.18 17.69 11.21
N ALA A 71 -12.25 17.40 11.95
CA ALA A 71 -13.62 17.63 11.49
C ALA A 71 -13.92 19.11 11.16
N LYS A 72 -13.18 20.06 11.74
CA LYS A 72 -13.33 21.49 11.45
C LYS A 72 -13.00 21.84 10.01
N ASP A 73 -12.13 21.05 9.36
CA ASP A 73 -11.77 21.24 7.95
C ASP A 73 -12.87 20.74 7.00
N PHE A 74 -13.86 20.01 7.54
CA PHE A 74 -14.93 19.35 6.78
C PHE A 74 -16.31 19.64 7.41
N PRO A 75 -16.80 20.88 7.41
CA PRO A 75 -17.99 21.28 8.18
C PRO A 75 -19.31 20.65 7.73
N LYS A 76 -19.33 19.93 6.60
CA LYS A 76 -20.53 19.31 6.01
C LYS A 76 -20.54 17.77 6.13
N VAL A 77 -19.58 17.18 6.83
CA VAL A 77 -19.51 15.72 6.96
C VAL A 77 -20.09 15.27 8.29
N ASP A 78 -20.89 14.21 8.24
CA ASP A 78 -21.34 13.51 9.43
C ASP A 78 -20.25 12.53 9.87
N VAL A 79 -19.81 12.67 11.12
CA VAL A 79 -18.84 11.74 11.72
C VAL A 79 -19.63 10.63 12.41
N VAL A 80 -19.60 9.43 11.83
CA VAL A 80 -20.20 8.23 12.44
C VAL A 80 -19.11 7.50 13.22
N ASP A 81 -19.25 7.47 14.55
CA ASP A 81 -18.33 6.74 15.43
C ASP A 81 -18.82 5.29 15.62
N LEU A 82 -17.95 4.33 15.33
CA LEU A 82 -18.22 2.88 15.40
C LEU A 82 -17.27 2.16 16.38
N ARG A 83 -16.58 2.91 17.24
CA ARG A 83 -15.58 2.38 18.17
C ARG A 83 -16.18 1.72 19.40
#